data_AF-A0A9N9HVJ9-F1
#
_entry.id   AF-A0A9N9HVJ9-F1
#
_cell.length_a   1.000
_cell.length_b   1.000
_cell.length_c   1.000
_cell.angle_alpha   90.00
_cell.angle_beta   90.00
_cell.angle_gamma   90.00
#
_symmetry.space_group_name_H-M   'P 1'
#
loop_
_entity.id
_entity.type
_entity.pdbx_description
1 polymer ?
#
loop_
_entity_poly.entity_id
_entity_poly.type
_entity_poly.pdbx_seq_one_letter_code
_entity_poly.pdbx_strand_id
1 'polypeptide(L)'
;IGRTPKTKDPVLRKILIHYISQLKKGTISTQQEVAERVFQDIGQKVSQPTISRYLKKRKVTHKKIDYHYVEQLNHPEKIMDFVEKIPILSKSPVLAIDECSFHLNEVPRYSYAEKGKRASHRKPGMKTEDFHEFISNLNLPTNQKLYLLLDNLKVHHATKSCQKLGLTTIKELLVSKNIEPVYLPPYTPELNPVELCFKLLRQNTKKKKPRTFEELEASINKATKVLEQQDLVKCFQHC
;
A
#
# COMPACT_ATOMS: atom_id res chain seq x y z
N ILE A 1 -28.62 -19.36 33.04
CA ILE A 1 -29.46 -18.13 33.18
C ILE A 1 -28.55 -16.92 33.09
N GLY A 2 -28.50 -16.25 31.94
CA GLY A 2 -27.65 -15.07 31.74
C GLY A 2 -28.25 -13.85 32.43
N ARG A 3 -27.52 -13.25 33.37
CA ARG A 3 -27.94 -12.00 34.04
C ARG A 3 -28.22 -10.92 32.98
N THR A 4 -29.42 -10.36 33.02
CA THR A 4 -29.84 -9.19 32.23
C THR A 4 -28.92 -7.99 32.51
N PRO A 5 -28.51 -7.20 31.50
CA PRO A 5 -27.71 -5.99 31.73
C PRO A 5 -28.46 -5.00 32.65
N LYS A 6 -27.83 -4.59 33.74
CA LYS A 6 -28.28 -3.56 34.69
C LYS A 6 -28.25 -2.13 34.11
N THR A 7 -28.86 -1.89 32.95
CA THR A 7 -29.10 -0.51 32.52
C THR A 7 -30.50 -0.41 31.91
N LYS A 8 -31.47 -0.06 32.78
CA LYS A 8 -32.83 0.32 32.42
C LYS A 8 -32.92 1.74 31.85
N ASP A 9 -31.80 2.45 31.75
CA ASP A 9 -31.74 3.85 31.30
C ASP A 9 -32.00 3.97 29.79
N PRO A 10 -33.16 4.54 29.38
CA PRO A 10 -33.50 4.72 27.96
C PRO A 10 -32.58 5.72 27.24
N VAL A 11 -32.02 6.68 27.97
CA VAL A 11 -31.13 7.73 27.46
C VAL A 11 -29.79 7.12 27.07
N LEU A 12 -29.20 6.34 27.97
CA LEU A 12 -27.97 5.59 27.69
C LEU A 12 -28.15 4.65 26.49
N ARG A 13 -29.31 3.99 26.37
CA ARG A 13 -29.60 3.11 25.23
C ARG A 13 -29.61 3.87 23.91
N LYS A 14 -30.24 5.05 23.84
CA LYS A 14 -30.24 5.88 22.62
C LYS A 14 -28.84 6.36 22.24
N ILE A 15 -28.05 6.79 23.23
CA ILE A 15 -26.69 7.30 23.01
C ILE A 15 -25.74 6.18 22.54
N LEU A 16 -25.81 5.00 23.15
CA LEU A 16 -25.03 3.85 22.69
C LEU A 16 -25.39 3.45 21.26
N ILE A 17 -26.66 3.59 20.85
CA ILE A 17 -27.07 3.33 19.47
C ILE A 17 -26.45 4.35 18.51
N HIS A 18 -26.46 5.63 18.88
CA HIS A 18 -25.80 6.68 18.10
C HIS A 18 -24.32 6.38 17.92
N TYR A 19 -23.58 6.11 19.00
CA TYR A 19 -22.14 5.83 18.91
C TYR A 19 -21.79 4.51 18.21
N ILE A 20 -22.63 3.48 18.34
CA ILE A 20 -22.48 2.25 17.54
C ILE A 20 -22.70 2.53 16.05
N SER A 21 -23.57 3.47 15.68
CA SER A 21 -23.72 3.87 14.28
C SER A 21 -22.47 4.59 13.74
N GLN A 22 -21.78 5.36 14.58
CA GLN A 22 -20.50 6.00 14.23
C GLN A 22 -19.36 4.99 14.10
N LEU A 23 -19.32 3.95 14.94
CA LEU A 23 -18.39 2.81 14.79
C LEU A 23 -18.54 2.14 13.40
N LYS A 24 -19.77 2.02 12.89
CA LYS A 24 -20.02 1.45 11.54
C LYS A 24 -19.52 2.34 10.41
N LYS A 25 -19.49 3.66 10.63
CA LYS A 25 -19.02 4.65 9.65
C LYS A 25 -17.50 4.86 9.71
N GLY A 26 -16.79 4.20 10.62
CA GLY A 26 -15.34 4.35 10.78
C GLY A 26 -14.90 5.68 11.43
N THR A 27 -15.85 6.52 11.89
CA THR A 27 -15.57 7.81 12.54
C THR A 27 -15.08 7.64 13.98
N ILE A 28 -15.37 6.49 14.58
CA ILE A 28 -14.88 6.06 15.89
C ILE A 28 -14.30 4.67 15.69
N SER A 29 -13.13 4.42 16.27
CA SER A 29 -12.33 3.25 15.89
C SER A 29 -12.36 2.13 16.94
N THR A 30 -12.73 2.45 18.19
CA THR A 30 -12.63 1.47 19.30
C THR A 30 -13.81 1.50 20.26
N GLN A 31 -14.04 0.38 20.95
CA GLN A 31 -15.02 0.31 22.04
C GLN A 31 -14.63 1.20 23.23
N GLN A 32 -13.34 1.44 23.44
CA GLN A 32 -12.83 2.33 24.49
C GLN A 32 -13.21 3.78 24.20
N GLU A 33 -13.05 4.22 22.95
CA GLU A 33 -13.43 5.57 22.53
C GLU A 33 -14.94 5.81 22.68
N VAL A 34 -15.77 4.80 22.39
CA VAL A 34 -17.20 4.85 22.69
C VAL A 34 -17.47 4.99 24.19
N ALA A 35 -16.76 4.22 25.03
CA ALA A 35 -16.92 4.32 26.49
C ALA A 35 -16.57 5.71 27.02
N GLU A 36 -15.51 6.31 26.49
CA GLU A 36 -15.04 7.63 26.89
C GLU A 36 -15.98 8.75 26.43
N ARG A 37 -16.45 8.71 25.19
CA ARG A 37 -17.44 9.69 24.69
C ARG A 37 -18.77 9.61 25.42
N VAL A 38 -19.23 8.40 25.74
CA VAL A 38 -20.43 8.23 26.56
C VAL A 38 -20.23 8.82 27.96
N PHE A 39 -19.05 8.64 28.55
CA PHE A 39 -18.74 9.26 29.85
C PHE A 39 -18.71 10.79 29.76
N GLN A 40 -18.16 11.37 28.68
CA GLN A 40 -18.14 12.82 28.48
C GLN A 40 -19.55 13.42 28.31
N ASP A 41 -20.42 12.76 27.53
CA ASP A 41 -21.74 13.32 27.20
C ASP A 41 -22.75 13.25 28.35
N ILE A 42 -22.71 12.16 29.13
CA ILE A 42 -23.74 11.89 30.15
C ILE A 42 -23.17 11.55 31.53
N GLY A 43 -21.86 11.68 31.73
CA GLY A 43 -21.21 11.40 33.00
C GLY A 43 -21.24 9.92 33.43
N GLN A 44 -21.79 9.04 32.59
CA GLN A 44 -22.02 7.64 32.95
C GLN A 44 -20.90 6.75 32.43
N LYS A 45 -20.22 6.05 33.37
CA LYS A 45 -19.19 5.07 33.01
C LYS A 45 -19.84 3.82 32.41
N VAL A 46 -19.43 3.49 31.18
CA VAL A 46 -19.82 2.25 30.50
C VAL A 46 -18.60 1.38 30.28
N SER A 47 -18.69 0.11 30.64
CA SER A 47 -17.62 -0.85 30.43
C SER A 47 -17.60 -1.38 28.98
N GLN A 48 -16.40 -1.69 28.45
CA GLN A 48 -16.27 -2.32 27.13
C GLN A 48 -17.11 -3.61 26.96
N PRO A 49 -17.22 -4.52 27.96
CA PRO A 49 -18.13 -5.68 27.88
C PRO A 49 -19.60 -5.30 27.70
N THR A 50 -20.03 -4.13 28.17
CA THR A 50 -21.40 -3.63 27.93
C THR A 50 -21.57 -3.23 26.49
N ILE A 51 -20.61 -2.50 25.92
CA ILE A 51 -20.60 -2.11 24.50
C ILE A 51 -20.56 -3.37 23.61
N SER A 52 -19.69 -4.34 23.92
CA SER A 52 -19.59 -5.62 23.22
C SER A 52 -20.92 -6.39 23.19
N ARG A 53 -21.65 -6.44 24.31
CA ARG A 53 -23.00 -7.05 24.36
C ARG A 53 -24.00 -6.32 23.46
N TYR A 54 -23.96 -4.99 23.42
CA TYR A 54 -24.80 -4.18 22.54
C TYR A 54 -24.48 -4.39 21.05
N LEU A 55 -23.18 -4.48 20.71
CA LEU A 55 -22.73 -4.82 19.35
C LEU A 55 -23.22 -6.22 18.94
N LYS A 56 -23.05 -7.23 19.81
CA LYS A 56 -23.51 -8.61 19.58
C LYS A 56 -25.02 -8.68 19.37
N LYS A 57 -25.82 -8.00 20.19
CA LYS A 57 -27.29 -7.93 20.05
C LYS A 57 -27.72 -7.36 18.69
N ARG A 58 -26.91 -6.47 18.11
CA ARG A 58 -27.16 -5.82 16.82
C ARG A 58 -26.47 -6.50 15.63
N LYS A 59 -25.90 -7.69 15.84
CA LYS A 59 -25.16 -8.45 14.83
C LYS A 59 -24.01 -7.63 14.20
N VAL A 60 -23.39 -6.74 14.98
CA VAL A 60 -22.22 -5.96 14.54
C VAL A 60 -20.97 -6.72 14.97
N THR A 61 -20.15 -7.09 14.01
CA THR A 61 -18.89 -7.80 14.23
C THR A 61 -17.71 -6.92 13.91
N HIS A 62 -16.62 -7.04 14.68
CA HIS A 62 -15.35 -6.42 14.34
C HIS A 62 -14.76 -7.12 13.11
N LYS A 63 -14.48 -6.35 12.06
CA LYS A 63 -13.93 -6.81 10.78
C LYS A 63 -12.73 -5.94 10.42
N LYS A 64 -11.84 -6.49 9.60
CA LYS A 64 -10.73 -5.71 9.04
C LYS A 64 -11.32 -4.58 8.19
N ILE A 65 -10.79 -3.38 8.33
CA ILE A 65 -11.14 -2.24 7.48
C ILE A 65 -10.45 -2.45 6.13
N ASP A 66 -11.22 -2.38 5.06
CA ASP A 66 -10.70 -2.24 3.71
C ASP A 66 -10.61 -0.75 3.39
N TYR A 67 -9.40 -0.28 3.10
CA TYR A 67 -9.16 1.12 2.73
C TYR A 67 -9.39 1.28 1.23
N HIS A 68 -10.30 2.17 0.86
CA HIS A 68 -10.44 2.65 -0.52
C HIS A 68 -9.96 4.10 -0.54
N TYR A 69 -8.98 4.40 -1.40
CA TYR A 69 -8.45 5.75 -1.54
C TYR A 69 -9.52 6.66 -2.14
N VAL A 70 -10.02 7.61 -1.36
CA VAL A 70 -11.05 8.56 -1.82
C VAL A 70 -10.51 9.39 -3.00
N GLU A 71 -9.20 9.57 -3.07
CA GLU A 71 -8.50 10.28 -4.13
C GLU A 71 -8.62 9.61 -5.51
N GLN A 72 -8.87 8.29 -5.58
CA GLN A 72 -9.17 7.61 -6.84
C GLN A 72 -10.46 8.16 -7.49
N LEU A 73 -11.46 8.53 -6.67
CA LEU A 73 -12.74 9.08 -7.14
C LEU A 73 -12.60 10.48 -7.74
N ASN A 74 -11.47 11.15 -7.53
CA ASN A 74 -11.20 12.48 -8.07
C ASN A 74 -10.73 12.45 -9.52
N HIS A 75 -10.41 11.27 -10.09
CA HIS A 75 -9.86 11.12 -11.44
C HIS A 75 -10.48 9.95 -12.23
N PRO A 76 -11.82 9.83 -12.31
CA PRO A 76 -12.47 8.71 -12.99
C PRO A 76 -12.14 8.67 -14.49
N GLU A 77 -12.02 9.83 -15.15
CA GLU A 77 -11.62 9.91 -16.56
C GLU A 77 -10.25 9.27 -16.83
N LYS A 78 -9.25 9.52 -15.97
CA LYS A 78 -7.90 8.96 -16.15
C LYS A 78 -7.86 7.45 -15.96
N ILE A 79 -8.71 6.93 -15.08
CA ILE A 79 -8.87 5.49 -14.86
C ILE A 79 -9.49 4.86 -16.10
N MET A 80 -10.57 5.45 -16.62
CA MET A 80 -11.22 4.97 -17.85
C MET A 80 -10.28 4.97 -19.05
N ASP A 81 -9.55 6.07 -19.28
CA ASP A 81 -8.55 6.19 -20.35
C ASP A 81 -7.47 5.10 -20.26
N PHE A 82 -7.08 4.72 -19.05
CA PHE A 82 -6.11 3.66 -18.83
C PHE A 82 -6.71 2.28 -19.11
N VAL A 83 -7.92 2.01 -18.61
CA VAL A 83 -8.64 0.75 -18.84
C VAL A 83 -8.87 0.50 -20.34
N GLU A 84 -9.16 1.54 -21.12
CA GLU A 84 -9.30 1.43 -22.58
C GLU A 84 -8.00 1.02 -23.29
N LYS A 85 -6.83 1.32 -22.69
CA LYS A 85 -5.52 0.92 -23.24
C LYS A 85 -5.13 -0.51 -22.89
N ILE A 86 -5.71 -1.11 -21.84
CA ILE A 86 -5.37 -2.48 -21.37
C ILE A 86 -5.45 -3.52 -22.49
N PRO A 87 -6.50 -3.57 -23.35
CA PRO A 87 -6.55 -4.53 -24.46
C PRO A 87 -5.37 -4.43 -25.43
N ILE A 88 -4.89 -3.21 -25.70
CA ILE A 88 -3.73 -2.97 -26.58
C ILE A 88 -2.45 -3.45 -25.91
N LEU A 89 -2.28 -3.11 -24.62
CA LEU A 89 -1.14 -3.53 -23.82
C LEU A 89 -1.07 -5.06 -23.71
N SER A 90 -2.22 -5.73 -23.52
CA SER A 90 -2.29 -7.19 -23.39
C SER A 90 -1.77 -7.98 -24.61
N LYS A 91 -1.74 -7.35 -25.78
CA LYS A 91 -1.27 -7.95 -27.05
C LYS A 91 0.19 -7.62 -27.37
N SER A 92 0.82 -6.79 -26.56
CA SER A 92 2.17 -6.28 -26.78
C SER A 92 3.10 -6.77 -25.68
N PRO A 93 4.43 -6.78 -25.90
CA PRO A 93 5.39 -6.93 -24.81
C PRO A 93 5.20 -5.80 -23.79
N VAL A 94 4.91 -6.17 -22.54
CA VAL A 94 4.75 -5.23 -21.42
C VAL A 94 5.79 -5.54 -20.36
N LEU A 95 6.46 -4.49 -19.90
CA LEU A 95 7.32 -4.51 -18.73
C LEU A 95 6.69 -3.62 -17.67
N ALA A 96 6.64 -4.09 -16.42
CA ALA A 96 6.17 -3.26 -15.31
C ALA A 96 7.29 -3.16 -14.28
N ILE A 97 7.60 -1.92 -13.88
CA ILE A 97 8.67 -1.60 -12.93
C ILE A 97 8.07 -0.74 -11.84
N ASP A 98 8.39 -1.08 -10.61
CA ASP A 98 8.01 -0.29 -9.45
C ASP A 98 9.05 -0.50 -8.33
N GLU A 99 8.99 0.32 -7.30
CA GLU A 99 9.86 0.24 -6.14
C GLU A 99 9.18 -0.50 -4.98
N CYS A 100 9.90 -1.46 -4.40
CA CYS A 100 9.45 -2.13 -3.19
C CYS A 100 10.49 -2.05 -2.10
N SER A 101 10.12 -1.42 -0.98
CA SER A 101 10.95 -1.44 0.22
C SER A 101 10.89 -2.79 0.94
N PHE A 102 12.01 -3.51 0.98
CA PHE A 102 12.19 -4.63 1.90
C PHE A 102 12.73 -4.13 3.23
N HIS A 103 12.25 -4.73 4.32
CA HIS A 103 12.64 -4.31 5.65
C HIS A 103 13.16 -5.50 6.43
N LEU A 104 14.33 -5.33 7.05
CA LEU A 104 14.94 -6.34 7.93
C LEU A 104 13.94 -6.86 8.97
N ASN A 105 13.11 -5.96 9.54
CA ASN A 105 12.05 -6.31 10.49
C ASN A 105 10.81 -5.39 10.43
N GLU A 106 10.52 -4.75 9.28
CA GLU A 106 9.48 -3.71 9.05
C GLU A 106 9.66 -2.35 9.77
N VAL A 107 10.91 -1.85 9.91
CA VAL A 107 11.38 -0.72 10.75
C VAL A 107 11.63 -1.17 12.19
N PRO A 108 12.83 -0.94 12.78
CA PRO A 108 13.00 -1.12 14.21
C PRO A 108 11.97 -0.24 14.94
N ARG A 109 10.98 -0.85 15.61
CA ARG A 109 10.01 -0.11 16.46
C ARG A 109 10.73 0.71 17.53
N TYR A 110 11.95 0.30 17.86
CA TYR A 110 12.82 0.90 18.86
C TYR A 110 14.23 0.97 18.29
N SER A 111 14.83 2.14 18.37
CA SER A 111 16.25 2.36 18.10
C SER A 111 16.82 3.20 19.26
N TYR A 112 18.13 3.21 19.41
CA TYR A 112 18.80 3.94 20.47
C TYR A 112 18.90 5.43 20.10
N ALA A 113 18.61 6.29 21.07
CA ALA A 113 18.82 7.72 21.01
C ALA A 113 19.18 8.23 22.41
N GLU A 114 19.78 9.41 22.50
CA GLU A 114 20.03 10.05 23.78
C GLU A 114 18.73 10.23 24.57
N LYS A 115 18.84 10.13 25.90
CA LYS A 115 17.70 10.30 26.81
C LYS A 115 17.01 11.64 26.55
N GLY A 116 15.72 11.59 26.20
CA GLY A 116 14.90 12.78 25.86
C GLY A 116 14.85 13.12 24.37
N LYS A 117 15.64 12.47 23.51
CA LYS A 117 15.58 12.62 22.05
C LYS A 117 14.80 11.47 21.41
N ARG A 118 14.08 11.76 20.32
CA ARG A 118 13.45 10.72 19.50
C ARG A 118 14.51 10.05 18.62
N ALA A 119 14.52 8.72 18.58
CA ALA A 119 15.27 8.01 17.56
C ALA A 119 14.67 8.32 16.18
N SER A 120 15.51 8.78 15.24
CA SER A 120 15.11 9.08 13.87
C SER A 120 16.04 8.37 12.89
N HIS A 121 15.49 7.93 11.77
CA HIS A 121 16.23 7.28 10.69
C HIS A 121 15.77 7.90 9.38
N ARG A 122 16.71 8.41 8.57
CA ARG A 122 16.39 8.89 7.22
C ARG A 122 16.37 7.70 6.27
N LYS A 123 15.28 7.53 5.53
CA LYS A 123 15.22 6.58 4.41
C LYS A 123 15.65 7.34 3.14
N PRO A 124 16.66 6.86 2.40
CA PRO A 124 16.92 7.42 1.07
C PRO A 124 15.71 7.14 0.17
N GLY A 125 15.26 8.13 -0.59
CA GLY A 125 14.34 7.92 -1.71
C GLY A 125 15.12 7.73 -3.01
N MET A 126 14.50 7.16 -4.03
CA MET A 126 15.14 7.02 -5.34
C MET A 126 15.54 8.38 -5.90
N LYS A 127 16.79 8.50 -6.35
CA LYS A 127 17.27 9.69 -7.06
C LYS A 127 17.06 9.52 -8.56
N THR A 128 17.06 10.65 -9.26
CA THR A 128 16.98 10.65 -10.73
C THR A 128 18.17 9.93 -11.37
N GLU A 129 19.37 10.05 -10.79
CA GLU A 129 20.60 9.38 -11.27
C GLU A 129 20.45 7.85 -11.20
N ASP A 130 20.04 7.34 -10.04
CA ASP A 130 19.85 5.91 -9.81
C ASP A 130 18.84 5.31 -10.81
N PHE A 131 17.73 6.01 -11.05
CA PHE A 131 16.72 5.57 -12.01
C PHE A 131 17.22 5.63 -13.47
N HIS A 132 17.93 6.69 -13.84
CA HIS A 132 18.50 6.82 -15.17
C HIS A 132 19.52 5.71 -15.46
N GLU A 133 20.40 5.42 -14.50
CA GLU A 133 21.36 4.32 -14.58
C GLU A 133 20.64 2.96 -14.70
N PHE A 134 19.61 2.73 -13.91
CA PHE A 134 18.80 1.51 -13.97
C PHE A 134 18.18 1.30 -15.36
N ILE A 135 17.55 2.32 -15.94
CA ILE A 135 16.97 2.23 -17.29
C ILE A 135 18.07 2.05 -18.34
N SER A 136 19.20 2.73 -18.20
CA SER A 136 20.35 2.62 -19.11
C SER A 136 20.90 1.19 -19.15
N ASN A 137 21.01 0.55 -17.99
CA ASN A 137 21.50 -0.83 -17.83
C ASN A 137 20.43 -1.91 -18.04
N LEU A 138 19.18 -1.52 -18.30
CA LEU A 138 18.10 -2.46 -18.53
C LEU A 138 18.33 -3.24 -19.83
N ASN A 139 18.50 -4.56 -19.68
CA ASN A 139 18.63 -5.51 -20.78
C ASN A 139 17.25 -5.99 -21.20
N LEU A 140 16.82 -5.59 -22.40
CA LEU A 140 15.54 -6.00 -22.95
C LEU A 140 15.67 -7.34 -23.67
N PRO A 141 14.70 -8.26 -23.49
CA PRO A 141 14.73 -9.56 -24.15
C PRO A 141 14.44 -9.46 -25.67
N THR A 142 13.87 -8.35 -26.13
CA THR A 142 13.41 -8.17 -27.51
C THR A 142 13.71 -6.76 -28.01
N ASN A 143 14.00 -6.63 -29.31
CA ASN A 143 14.14 -5.32 -29.97
C ASN A 143 12.79 -4.73 -30.45
N GLN A 144 11.69 -5.43 -30.16
CA GLN A 144 10.33 -4.97 -30.46
C GLN A 144 9.94 -3.80 -29.57
N LYS A 145 8.93 -3.05 -30.00
CA LYS A 145 8.37 -1.97 -29.20
C LYS A 145 7.80 -2.54 -27.90
N LEU A 146 8.26 -2.00 -26.77
CA LEU A 146 7.89 -2.43 -25.41
C LEU A 146 7.07 -1.33 -24.73
N TYR A 147 6.04 -1.70 -23.98
CA TYR A 147 5.32 -0.78 -23.11
C TYR A 147 5.80 -0.91 -21.67
N LEU A 148 6.28 0.18 -21.07
CA LEU A 148 6.78 0.20 -19.71
C LEU A 148 5.75 0.84 -18.76
N LEU A 149 5.14 0.02 -17.91
CA LEU A 149 4.23 0.46 -16.86
C LEU A 149 5.01 1.04 -15.67
N LEU A 150 4.68 2.27 -15.28
CA LEU A 150 5.27 3.01 -14.16
C LEU A 150 4.20 3.73 -13.35
N ASP A 151 4.48 3.98 -12.07
CA ASP A 151 3.70 4.92 -11.28
C ASP A 151 4.02 6.39 -11.67
N ASN A 152 3.30 7.34 -11.06
CA ASN A 152 3.49 8.77 -11.32
C ASN A 152 4.59 9.42 -10.46
N LEU A 153 5.58 8.66 -9.96
CA LEU A 153 6.65 9.23 -9.17
C LEU A 153 7.42 10.30 -9.96
N LYS A 154 7.78 11.41 -9.31
CA LYS A 154 8.41 12.57 -9.96
C LYS A 154 9.68 12.22 -10.74
N VAL A 155 10.41 11.19 -10.29
CA VAL A 155 11.64 10.74 -10.93
C VAL A 155 11.39 10.08 -12.29
N HIS A 156 10.23 9.44 -12.51
CA HIS A 156 9.84 8.85 -13.78
C HIS A 156 9.52 9.88 -14.87
N HIS A 157 9.26 11.12 -14.46
CA HIS A 157 9.04 12.28 -15.34
C HIS A 157 10.18 13.30 -15.26
N ALA A 158 11.34 12.91 -14.71
CA ALA A 158 12.42 13.85 -14.46
C ALA A 158 13.02 14.41 -15.76
N THR A 159 12.72 15.67 -16.06
CA THR A 159 13.36 16.42 -17.15
C THR A 159 14.45 17.33 -16.62
N LYS A 160 14.08 18.30 -15.76
CA LYS A 160 15.00 19.34 -15.25
C LYS A 160 16.14 18.75 -14.43
N SER A 161 15.86 17.71 -13.63
CA SER A 161 16.89 17.04 -12.83
C SER A 161 17.91 16.33 -13.73
N CYS A 162 17.48 15.63 -14.79
CA CYS A 162 18.38 15.00 -15.76
C CYS A 162 19.27 16.05 -16.45
N GLN A 163 18.67 17.15 -16.92
CA GLN A 163 19.41 18.23 -17.58
C GLN A 163 20.49 18.85 -16.68
N LYS A 164 20.18 19.07 -15.39
CA LYS A 164 21.17 19.57 -14.41
C LYS A 164 22.35 18.63 -14.21
N LEU A 165 22.15 17.34 -14.44
CA LEU A 165 23.16 16.30 -14.30
C LEU A 165 23.90 16.02 -15.62
N GLY A 166 23.58 16.72 -16.70
CA GLY A 166 24.14 16.46 -18.03
C GLY A 166 23.64 15.15 -18.67
N LEU A 167 22.51 14.62 -18.18
CA LEU A 167 21.91 13.37 -18.67
C LEU A 167 20.80 13.67 -19.67
N THR A 168 20.56 12.74 -20.61
CA THR A 168 19.36 12.73 -21.43
C THR A 168 18.12 12.61 -20.55
N THR A 169 16.99 13.16 -21.01
CA THR A 169 15.75 13.03 -20.25
C THR A 169 15.31 11.58 -20.19
N ILE A 170 14.57 11.20 -19.14
CA ILE A 170 14.02 9.84 -19.02
C ILE A 170 13.21 9.44 -20.26
N LYS A 171 12.41 10.37 -20.80
CA LYS A 171 11.61 10.12 -21.99
C LYS A 171 12.47 9.81 -23.22
N GLU A 172 13.54 10.58 -23.46
CA GLU A 172 14.47 10.35 -24.57
C GLU A 172 15.22 9.03 -24.42
N LEU A 173 15.63 8.69 -23.18
CA LEU A 173 16.29 7.42 -22.88
C LEU A 173 15.39 6.21 -23.14
N LEU A 174 14.09 6.31 -22.84
CA LEU A 174 13.13 5.25 -23.13
C LEU A 174 12.89 5.11 -24.64
N VAL A 175 12.76 6.24 -25.36
CA VAL A 175 12.58 6.24 -26.82
C VAL A 175 13.79 5.63 -27.53
N SER A 176 15.03 5.92 -27.08
CA SER A 176 16.24 5.34 -27.69
C SER A 176 16.33 3.82 -27.52
N LYS A 177 15.62 3.26 -26.52
CA LYS A 177 15.49 1.82 -26.26
C LYS A 177 14.22 1.21 -26.86
N ASN A 178 13.47 1.95 -27.69
CA ASN A 178 12.18 1.51 -28.26
C ASN A 178 11.13 1.15 -27.18
N ILE A 179 11.17 1.86 -26.06
CA ILE A 179 10.24 1.71 -24.93
C ILE A 179 9.27 2.90 -24.90
N GLU A 180 7.97 2.61 -24.83
CA GLU A 180 6.92 3.59 -24.59
C GLU A 180 6.47 3.55 -23.12
N PRO A 181 6.66 4.63 -22.33
CA PRO A 181 6.18 4.67 -20.96
C PRO A 181 4.65 4.79 -20.92
N VAL A 182 4.04 4.02 -20.04
CA VAL A 182 2.61 4.04 -19.73
C VAL A 182 2.47 4.27 -18.23
N TYR A 183 1.83 5.36 -17.85
CA TYR A 183 1.70 5.74 -16.45
C TYR A 183 0.37 5.28 -15.87
N LEU A 184 0.43 4.70 -14.67
CA LEU A 184 -0.76 4.29 -13.93
C LEU A 184 -1.59 5.51 -13.51
N PRO A 185 -2.93 5.41 -13.41
CA PRO A 185 -3.73 6.46 -12.82
C PRO A 185 -3.32 6.76 -11.36
N PRO A 186 -3.47 8.01 -10.88
CA PRO A 186 -3.14 8.36 -9.51
C PRO A 186 -3.85 7.47 -8.49
N TYR A 187 -3.13 7.03 -7.46
CA TYR A 187 -3.64 6.23 -6.35
C TYR A 187 -4.22 4.87 -6.74
N THR A 188 -3.85 4.27 -7.87
CA THR A 188 -4.37 2.96 -8.33
C THR A 188 -3.34 1.82 -8.29
N PRO A 189 -2.80 1.45 -7.11
CA PRO A 189 -1.83 0.35 -7.00
C PRO A 189 -2.41 -0.99 -7.46
N GLU A 190 -3.73 -1.17 -7.40
CA GLU A 190 -4.42 -2.38 -7.88
C GLU A 190 -4.23 -2.67 -9.37
N LEU A 191 -3.97 -1.63 -10.17
CA LEU A 191 -3.70 -1.76 -11.61
C LEU A 191 -2.23 -2.05 -11.91
N ASN A 192 -1.37 -2.09 -10.88
CA ASN A 192 0.04 -2.42 -11.04
C ASN A 192 0.27 -3.94 -10.90
N PRO A 193 0.64 -4.66 -11.98
CA PRO A 193 0.87 -6.10 -11.92
C PRO A 193 2.04 -6.48 -10.99
N VAL A 194 2.98 -5.55 -10.74
CA VAL A 194 4.13 -5.79 -9.87
C VAL A 194 3.72 -5.91 -8.39
N GLU A 195 2.60 -5.33 -7.97
CA GLU A 195 2.15 -5.38 -6.57
C GLU A 195 1.89 -6.83 -6.10
N LEU A 196 1.38 -7.69 -6.98
CA LEU A 196 1.20 -9.11 -6.64
C LEU A 196 2.56 -9.81 -6.48
N CYS A 197 3.52 -9.53 -7.37
CA CYS A 197 4.89 -10.01 -7.26
C CYS A 197 5.54 -9.57 -5.94
N PHE A 198 5.40 -8.29 -5.58
CA PHE A 198 5.91 -7.75 -4.32
C PHE A 198 5.25 -8.36 -3.10
N LYS A 199 3.94 -8.59 -3.14
CA LYS A 199 3.22 -9.29 -2.08
C LYS A 199 3.80 -10.70 -1.86
N LEU A 200 4.08 -11.43 -2.93
CA LEU A 200 4.69 -12.76 -2.86
C LEU A 200 6.14 -12.70 -2.34
N LEU A 201 6.97 -11.77 -2.83
CA LEU A 201 8.32 -11.56 -2.32
C LEU A 201 8.32 -11.23 -0.83
N ARG A 202 7.46 -10.30 -0.40
CA ARG A 202 7.32 -9.91 1.02
C ARG A 202 6.84 -11.06 1.88
N GLN A 203 5.87 -11.85 1.41
CA GLN A 203 5.39 -13.01 2.18
C GLN A 203 6.49 -14.05 2.38
N ASN A 204 7.30 -14.33 1.37
CA ASN A 204 8.40 -15.30 1.47
C ASN A 204 9.55 -14.78 2.34
N THR A 205 9.91 -13.51 2.21
CA THR A 205 10.96 -12.88 3.04
C THR A 205 10.54 -12.77 4.51
N LYS A 206 9.29 -12.37 4.81
CA LYS A 206 8.78 -12.28 6.19
C LYS A 206 8.77 -13.61 6.93
N LYS A 207 8.54 -14.74 6.25
CA LYS A 207 8.56 -16.07 6.88
C LYS A 207 9.93 -16.41 7.48
N LYS A 208 11.01 -15.90 6.90
CA LYS A 208 12.38 -16.16 7.35
C LYS A 208 12.86 -15.26 8.50
N LYS A 209 12.26 -14.08 8.68
CA LYS A 209 12.62 -13.10 9.73
C LYS A 209 14.13 -12.77 9.77
N PRO A 210 14.71 -12.27 8.67
CA PRO A 210 16.14 -11.94 8.62
C PRO A 210 16.50 -10.87 9.66
N ARG A 211 17.67 -10.99 10.29
CA ARG A 211 18.17 -10.03 11.29
C ARG A 211 19.36 -9.22 10.80
N THR A 212 20.04 -9.68 9.74
CA THR A 212 21.15 -8.96 9.10
C THR A 212 20.85 -8.65 7.64
N PHE A 213 21.59 -7.70 7.06
CA PHE A 213 21.44 -7.31 5.66
C PHE A 213 21.70 -8.50 4.73
N GLU A 214 22.73 -9.28 5.01
CA GLU A 214 23.13 -10.46 4.23
C GLU A 214 22.02 -11.52 4.26
N GLU A 215 21.40 -11.75 5.42
CA GLU A 215 20.27 -12.67 5.54
C GLU A 215 19.04 -12.18 4.76
N LEU A 216 18.80 -10.87 4.74
CA LEU A 216 17.71 -10.27 3.98
C LEU A 216 17.95 -10.41 2.48
N GLU A 217 19.14 -10.07 2.00
CA GLU A 217 19.55 -10.24 0.61
C GLU A 217 19.41 -11.70 0.16
N ALA A 218 19.96 -12.64 0.93
CA ALA A 218 19.81 -14.07 0.65
C ALA A 218 18.33 -14.53 0.67
N SER A 219 17.49 -13.90 1.49
CA SER A 219 16.06 -14.18 1.55
C SER A 219 15.32 -13.66 0.32
N ILE A 220 15.65 -12.46 -0.14
CA ILE A 220 15.11 -11.87 -1.36
C ILE A 220 15.54 -12.72 -2.57
N ASN A 221 16.83 -13.02 -2.72
CA ASN A 221 17.35 -13.83 -3.82
C ASN A 221 16.68 -15.20 -3.90
N LYS A 222 16.43 -15.86 -2.75
CA LYS A 222 15.69 -17.12 -2.74
C LYS A 222 14.22 -16.93 -3.13
N ALA A 223 13.57 -15.86 -2.67
CA ALA A 223 12.18 -15.57 -3.02
C ALA A 223 12.03 -15.23 -4.52
N THR A 224 12.99 -14.52 -5.11
CA THR A 224 13.06 -14.23 -6.55
C THR A 224 13.15 -15.52 -7.36
N LYS A 225 14.05 -16.44 -6.99
CA LYS A 225 14.15 -17.77 -7.65
C LYS A 225 12.85 -18.57 -7.60
N VAL A 226 12.09 -18.46 -6.51
CA VAL A 226 10.77 -19.11 -6.40
C VAL A 226 9.76 -18.44 -7.32
N LEU A 227 9.80 -17.11 -7.46
CA LEU A 227 8.92 -16.39 -8.38
C LEU A 227 9.22 -16.66 -9.85
N GLU A 228 10.49 -16.80 -10.22
CA GLU A 228 10.90 -17.19 -11.58
C GLU A 228 10.31 -18.54 -12.02
N GLN A 229 10.00 -19.42 -11.07
CA GLN A 229 9.37 -20.72 -11.32
C GLN A 229 7.84 -20.64 -11.39
N GLN A 230 7.24 -19.50 -11.07
CA GLN A 230 5.80 -19.29 -11.15
C GLN A 230 5.38 -18.71 -12.48
N ASP A 231 4.13 -18.96 -12.84
CA ASP A 231 3.49 -18.32 -13.97
C ASP A 231 3.15 -16.86 -13.64
N LEU A 232 4.05 -15.95 -14.03
CA LEU A 232 3.91 -14.51 -13.80
C LEU A 232 2.78 -13.87 -14.62
N VAL A 233 2.23 -14.56 -15.63
CA VAL A 233 1.07 -14.07 -16.39
C VAL A 233 -0.12 -13.84 -15.46
N LYS A 234 -0.24 -14.63 -14.38
CA LYS A 234 -1.28 -14.44 -13.35
C LYS A 234 -1.21 -13.09 -12.65
N CYS A 235 -0.04 -12.46 -12.58
CA CYS A 235 0.11 -11.14 -11.99
C CYS A 235 -0.50 -10.06 -12.88
N PHE A 236 -0.42 -10.23 -14.20
CA PHE A 236 -1.08 -9.36 -15.17
C PHE A 236 -2.59 -9.62 -15.27
N GLN A 237 -3.05 -10.86 -15.06
CA GLN A 237 -4.49 -11.19 -15.05
C GLN A 237 -5.24 -10.69 -13.81
N HIS A 238 -4.51 -10.31 -12.75
CA HIS A 238 -5.11 -9.79 -11.53
C HIS A 238 -5.48 -8.30 -11.61
N CYS A 239 -4.93 -7.60 -12.60
CA CYS A 239 -5.09 -6.17 -12.86
C CYS A 239 -6.22 -5.89 -13.86
#